data_AF-A0A838N319-F1
#
_entry.id   AF-A0A838N319-F1
#
_cell.length_a   1.000
_cell.length_b   1.000
_cell.length_c   1.000
_cell.angle_alpha   90.00
_cell.angle_beta   90.00
_cell.angle_gamma   90.00
#
_symmetry.space_group_name_H-M   'P 1'
#
loop_
_entity.id
_entity.type
_entity.pdbx_description
1 polymer ?
#
loop_
_entity_poly.entity_id
_entity_poly.type
_entity_poly.pdbx_seq_one_letter_code
_entity_poly.pdbx_strand_id
1 'polypeptide(L)'
;EGDMESDALAQLDLVLGSFHSKLRVKEDQTERYLAALRNPDLQILGHPRGRVYNFRVGLTADWSRVFGEAAKLDKAVEIDCYPDRQDMNVSLLRLGATGGWTRLVRHGCASRFAT
;
A
#
# COMPACT_ATOMS: atom_id res chain seq x y z
N GLU A 1 -2.70 -12.02 9.04
CA GLU A 1 -1.89 -12.81 8.10
C GLU A 1 -2.23 -12.45 6.66
N GLY A 2 -1.33 -12.73 5.73
CA GLY A 2 -1.55 -12.58 4.29
C GLY A 2 -2.22 -13.82 3.69
N ASP A 3 -2.52 -13.76 2.40
CA ASP A 3 -3.28 -14.82 1.69
C ASP A 3 -2.37 -15.96 1.16
N MET A 4 -1.07 -15.92 1.43
CA MET A 4 -0.05 -16.84 0.92
C MET A 4 0.81 -17.40 2.07
N GLU A 5 1.25 -18.65 1.92
CA GLU A 5 2.14 -19.34 2.86
C GLU A 5 3.56 -18.72 2.83
N SER A 6 4.18 -18.55 4.01
CA SER A 6 5.51 -17.92 4.13
C SER A 6 6.60 -18.64 3.34
N ASP A 7 6.56 -19.97 3.24
CA ASP A 7 7.53 -20.77 2.46
C ASP A 7 7.48 -20.46 0.95
N ALA A 8 6.31 -20.09 0.44
CA ALA A 8 6.16 -19.66 -0.96
C ALA A 8 6.69 -18.23 -1.15
N LEU A 9 6.44 -17.35 -0.18
CA LEU A 9 6.90 -15.96 -0.21
C LEU A 9 8.43 -15.87 -0.06
N ALA A 10 9.05 -16.75 0.70
CA ALA A 10 10.49 -16.79 0.93
C ALA A 10 11.32 -17.06 -0.34
N GLN A 11 10.68 -17.55 -1.41
CA GLN A 11 11.33 -17.81 -2.71
C GLN A 11 11.29 -16.59 -3.64
N LEU A 12 10.59 -15.51 -3.27
CA LEU A 12 10.44 -14.32 -4.08
C LEU A 12 11.53 -13.29 -3.75
N ASP A 13 12.05 -12.60 -4.77
CA ASP A 13 12.98 -11.49 -4.59
C ASP A 13 12.32 -10.30 -3.86
N LEU A 14 11.01 -10.16 -4.04
CA LEU A 14 10.23 -9.04 -3.53
C LEU A 14 8.78 -9.44 -3.26
N VAL A 15 8.28 -9.08 -2.07
CA VAL A 15 6.91 -9.35 -1.63
C VAL A 15 6.14 -8.04 -1.49
N LEU A 16 5.16 -7.87 -2.37
CA LEU A 16 4.20 -6.77 -2.34
C LEU A 16 2.83 -7.30 -1.90
N GLY A 17 2.24 -6.63 -0.92
CA GLY A 17 0.90 -6.95 -0.41
C GLY A 17 -0.05 -5.78 -0.59
N SER A 18 -1.29 -6.10 -0.97
CA SER A 18 -2.31 -5.11 -1.30
C SER A 18 -3.67 -5.52 -0.77
N PHE A 19 -4.51 -4.55 -0.43
CA PHE A 19 -5.90 -4.84 -0.07
C PHE A 19 -6.79 -4.93 -1.32
N HIS A 20 -7.46 -6.07 -1.49
CA HIS A 20 -8.44 -6.28 -2.57
C HIS A 20 -9.88 -6.53 -2.08
N SER A 21 -10.07 -6.60 -0.76
CA SER A 21 -11.36 -6.83 -0.11
C SER A 21 -11.71 -5.73 0.90
N LYS A 22 -13.01 -5.59 1.20
CA LYS A 22 -13.55 -4.58 2.14
C LYS A 22 -13.03 -3.16 1.84
N LEU A 23 -13.03 -2.76 0.55
CA LEU A 23 -12.48 -1.46 0.10
C LEU A 23 -13.50 -0.31 0.09
N ARG A 24 -14.74 -0.58 0.47
CA ARG A 24 -15.84 0.42 0.53
C ARG A 24 -16.28 0.74 1.96
N VAL A 25 -15.55 0.22 2.95
CA VAL A 25 -15.71 0.58 4.36
C VAL A 25 -15.41 2.06 4.54
N LYS A 26 -16.18 2.73 5.41
CA LYS A 26 -16.03 4.17 5.66
C LYS A 26 -15.24 4.44 6.95
N GLU A 27 -15.18 3.43 7.80
CA GLU A 27 -14.47 3.41 9.07
C GLU A 27 -12.97 3.53 8.84
N ASP A 28 -12.29 4.21 9.76
CA ASP A 28 -10.85 4.30 9.78
C ASP A 28 -10.20 2.89 9.80
N GLN A 29 -9.28 2.64 8.88
CA GLN A 29 -8.61 1.35 8.71
C GLN A 29 -7.18 1.36 9.25
N THR A 30 -6.79 2.32 10.09
CA THR A 30 -5.39 2.45 10.57
C THR A 30 -4.87 1.16 11.16
N GLU A 31 -5.63 0.52 12.07
CA GLU A 31 -5.20 -0.73 12.70
C GLU A 31 -5.05 -1.89 11.71
N ARG A 32 -5.84 -1.90 10.63
CA ARG A 32 -5.70 -2.86 9.54
C ARG A 32 -4.39 -2.67 8.79
N TYR A 33 -4.00 -1.42 8.51
CA TYR A 33 -2.70 -1.12 7.90
C TYR A 33 -1.53 -1.48 8.82
N LEU A 34 -1.62 -1.13 10.11
CA LEU A 34 -0.58 -1.44 11.08
C LEU A 34 -0.39 -2.96 11.24
N ALA A 35 -1.48 -3.73 11.26
CA ALA A 35 -1.42 -5.18 11.27
C ALA A 35 -0.77 -5.75 10.01
N ALA A 36 -1.05 -5.18 8.83
CA ALA A 36 -0.41 -5.61 7.58
C ALA A 36 1.10 -5.30 7.58
N LEU A 37 1.50 -4.10 8.03
CA LEU A 37 2.93 -3.71 8.11
C LEU A 37 3.73 -4.58 9.08
N ARG A 38 3.09 -5.09 10.14
CA ARG A 38 3.68 -6.04 11.10
C ARG A 38 3.86 -7.45 10.56
N ASN A 39 3.36 -7.75 9.35
CA ASN A 39 3.67 -9.02 8.68
C ASN A 39 5.18 -9.05 8.31
N PRO A 40 5.96 -10.03 8.81
CA PRO A 40 7.38 -10.13 8.50
C PRO A 40 7.65 -10.27 6.99
N ASP A 41 6.80 -11.02 6.28
CA ASP A 41 7.01 -11.36 4.87
C ASP A 41 6.71 -10.19 3.93
N LEU A 42 5.90 -9.22 4.35
CA LEU A 42 5.52 -8.07 3.52
C LEU A 42 6.71 -7.11 3.38
N GLN A 43 7.11 -6.71 2.18
CA GLN A 43 8.16 -5.67 2.01
C GLN A 43 7.57 -4.35 1.49
N ILE A 44 6.52 -4.42 0.66
CA ILE A 44 5.90 -3.26 0.04
C ILE A 44 4.39 -3.30 0.25
N LEU A 45 3.83 -2.20 0.76
CA LEU A 45 2.39 -1.98 0.74
C LEU A 45 1.97 -1.38 -0.61
N GLY A 46 1.33 -2.20 -1.44
CA GLY A 46 0.88 -1.84 -2.78
C GLY A 46 -0.44 -1.06 -2.79
N HIS A 47 -0.53 -0.07 -3.68
CA HIS A 47 -1.64 0.86 -3.91
C HIS A 47 -2.56 0.97 -2.70
N PRO A 48 -2.06 1.59 -1.61
CA PRO A 48 -2.54 1.32 -0.25
C PRO A 48 -4.02 1.61 -0.07
N ARG A 49 -4.51 2.71 -0.65
CA ARG A 49 -5.90 3.14 -0.53
C ARG A 49 -6.83 2.24 -1.34
N GLY A 50 -6.29 1.61 -2.38
CA GLY A 50 -7.07 0.89 -3.38
C GLY A 50 -8.09 1.81 -4.04
N ARG A 51 -7.79 3.09 -4.25
CA ARG A 51 -8.74 4.02 -4.91
C ARG A 51 -8.82 3.76 -6.42
N VAL A 52 -9.95 4.10 -7.02
CA VAL A 52 -10.15 4.12 -8.47
C VAL A 52 -10.99 5.36 -8.81
N TYR A 53 -10.49 6.21 -9.69
CA TYR A 53 -11.13 7.44 -10.11
C TYR A 53 -12.56 7.17 -10.59
N ASN A 54 -13.52 8.01 -10.17
CA ASN A 54 -14.96 7.88 -10.44
C ASN A 54 -15.65 6.56 -10.02
N PHE A 55 -14.94 5.62 -9.38
CA PHE A 55 -15.51 4.32 -9.00
C PHE A 55 -15.41 4.01 -7.51
N ARG A 56 -14.27 4.34 -6.88
CA ARG A 56 -14.00 4.04 -5.47
C ARG A 56 -13.06 5.07 -4.86
N VAL A 57 -13.52 5.74 -3.80
CA VAL A 57 -12.76 6.78 -3.06
C VAL A 57 -11.48 6.24 -2.37
N GLY A 58 -11.47 4.94 -2.09
CA GLY A 58 -10.39 4.25 -1.39
C GLY A 58 -10.52 4.34 0.13
N LEU A 59 -9.72 3.54 0.82
CA LEU A 59 -9.72 3.44 2.28
C LEU A 59 -9.19 4.71 2.95
N THR A 60 -9.68 4.98 4.15
CA THR A 60 -9.22 6.03 5.06
C THR A 60 -8.39 5.44 6.18
N ALA A 61 -7.39 6.19 6.64
CA ALA A 61 -6.54 5.87 7.77
C ALA A 61 -5.84 7.14 8.28
N ASP A 62 -5.34 7.08 9.51
CA ASP A 62 -4.27 7.96 9.99
C ASP A 62 -2.96 7.60 9.29
N TRP A 63 -2.76 8.23 8.13
CA TRP A 63 -1.57 8.02 7.30
C TRP A 63 -0.28 8.43 7.99
N SER A 64 -0.31 9.35 8.97
CA SER A 64 0.89 9.70 9.74
C SER A 64 1.35 8.51 10.56
N ARG A 65 0.41 7.81 11.23
CA ARG A 65 0.70 6.58 11.97
C ARG A 65 1.17 5.46 11.03
N VAL A 66 0.50 5.27 9.90
CA VAL A 66 0.85 4.23 8.92
C VAL A 66 2.26 4.44 8.36
N PHE A 67 2.60 5.66 7.93
CA PHE A 67 3.95 5.96 7.42
C PHE A 67 5.02 5.83 8.50
N GLY A 68 4.71 6.27 9.73
CA GLY A 68 5.63 6.13 10.86
C GLY A 68 5.93 4.68 11.18
N GLU A 69 4.93 3.79 11.15
CA GLU A 69 5.13 2.35 11.35
C GLU A 69 5.90 1.73 10.17
N ALA A 70 5.55 2.08 8.93
CA ALA A 70 6.26 1.60 7.76
C ALA A 70 7.74 1.98 7.79
N ALA A 71 8.07 3.21 8.20
CA ALA A 71 9.45 3.67 8.37
C ALA A 71 10.18 2.89 9.47
N LYS A 72 9.54 2.66 10.63
CA LYS A 72 10.13 1.88 11.74
C LYS A 72 10.43 0.43 11.35
N LEU A 73 9.58 -0.17 10.52
CA LEU A 73 9.67 -1.57 10.11
C LEU A 73 10.41 -1.77 8.78
N ASP A 74 11.04 -0.71 8.24
CA ASP A 74 11.72 -0.69 6.94
C ASP A 74 10.86 -1.21 5.77
N LYS A 75 9.57 -0.87 5.77
CA LYS A 75 8.61 -1.23 4.73
C LYS A 75 8.41 -0.08 3.74
N ALA A 76 8.38 -0.40 2.46
CA ALA A 76 8.05 0.57 1.43
C ALA A 76 6.52 0.69 1.25
N VAL A 77 6.08 1.80 0.69
CA VAL A 77 4.70 2.09 0.32
C VAL A 77 4.71 2.54 -1.15
N GLU A 78 3.83 1.95 -1.95
CA GLU A 78 3.81 2.16 -3.40
C GLU A 78 3.20 3.51 -3.79
N ILE A 79 3.75 4.12 -4.85
CA ILE A 79 3.01 5.04 -5.72
C ILE A 79 2.64 4.32 -7.01
N ASP A 80 1.39 3.90 -7.07
CA ASP A 80 0.76 3.36 -8.26
C ASP A 80 0.43 4.50 -9.21
N CYS A 81 1.17 4.54 -10.31
CA CYS A 81 1.06 5.55 -11.36
C CYS A 81 0.00 5.20 -12.41
N TYR A 82 -0.79 4.14 -12.23
CA TYR A 82 -1.88 3.81 -13.14
C TYR A 82 -2.87 4.99 -13.21
N PRO A 83 -3.27 5.47 -14.40
CA PRO A 83 -4.02 6.72 -14.56
C PRO A 83 -5.30 6.80 -13.72
N ASP A 84 -6.03 5.69 -13.59
CA ASP A 84 -7.28 5.68 -12.81
C ASP A 84 -7.03 5.51 -11.31
N ARG A 85 -5.80 5.19 -10.88
CA ARG A 85 -5.46 5.00 -9.46
C ARG A 85 -4.75 6.21 -8.91
N GLN A 86 -3.56 6.53 -9.42
CA GLN A 86 -2.70 7.60 -8.90
C GLN A 86 -2.62 7.52 -7.36
N ASP A 87 -2.29 6.33 -6.84
CA ASP A 87 -2.37 6.01 -5.42
C ASP A 87 -0.95 5.86 -4.86
N MET A 88 -0.40 6.78 -4.07
CA MET A 88 -1.10 7.78 -3.25
C MET A 88 -1.17 9.20 -3.85
N ASN A 89 -2.11 10.01 -3.35
CA ASN A 89 -2.22 11.42 -3.75
C ASN A 89 -1.04 12.27 -3.22
N VAL A 90 -0.77 13.40 -3.89
CA VAL A 90 0.38 14.25 -3.58
C VAL A 90 0.41 14.74 -2.12
N SER A 91 -0.75 15.04 -1.52
CA SER A 91 -0.82 15.49 -0.13
C SER A 91 -0.33 14.43 0.85
N LEU A 92 -0.68 13.17 0.63
CA LEU A 92 -0.21 12.06 1.47
C LEU A 92 1.28 11.76 1.24
N LEU A 93 1.77 11.91 0.01
CA LEU A 93 3.20 11.77 -0.28
C LEU A 93 4.03 12.82 0.46
N ARG A 94 3.55 14.06 0.50
CA ARG A 94 4.19 15.13 1.29
C ARG A 94 4.19 14.80 2.78
N LEU A 95 3.07 14.30 3.31
CA LEU A 95 2.99 13.87 4.71
C LEU A 95 4.03 12.80 5.04
N GLY A 96 4.14 11.75 4.21
CA GLY A 96 5.13 10.69 4.37
C GLY A 96 6.56 11.22 4.35
N ALA A 97 6.89 12.07 3.37
CA ALA A 97 8.20 12.69 3.24
C ALA A 97 8.58 13.55 4.47
N THR A 98 7.64 14.32 5.02
CA THR A 98 7.88 15.10 6.25
C THR A 98 8.03 14.25 7.50
N GLY A 99 7.42 13.06 7.52
CA GLY A 99 7.47 12.12 8.64
C GLY A 99 8.70 11.22 8.67
N GLY A 100 9.67 11.42 7.78
CA GLY A 100 10.90 10.62 7.69
C GLY A 100 10.76 9.34 6.87
N TRP A 101 9.59 9.07 6.28
CA TRP A 101 9.42 7.94 5.37
C TRP A 101 10.00 8.28 3.98
N THR A 102 11.01 7.52 3.56
CA THR A 102 11.82 7.84 2.35
C THR A 102 11.83 6.71 1.29
N ARG A 103 11.27 5.53 1.60
CA ARG A 103 11.34 4.35 0.71
C ARG A 103 10.09 4.18 -0.13
N LEU A 104 10.21 4.57 -1.39
CA LEU A 104 9.11 4.60 -2.33
C LEU A 104 9.36 3.63 -3.49
N VAL A 105 8.34 2.87 -3.85
CA VAL A 105 8.35 2.05 -5.07
C VAL A 105 7.37 2.69 -6.04
N ARG A 106 7.89 3.12 -7.19
CA ARG A 106 7.06 3.64 -8.27
C ARG A 106 6.76 2.50 -9.22
N HIS A 107 5.52 2.02 -9.20
CA HIS A 107 5.06 1.06 -10.20
C HIS A 107 4.18 1.79 -11.22
N GLY A 108 4.64 1.75 -12.47
CA GLY A 108 3.92 2.30 -13.61
C GLY A 108 4.07 1.33 -14.75
N CYS A 109 3.09 0.47 -14.95
CA CYS A 109 2.96 -0.25 -16.21
C CYS A 109 1.49 -0.44 -16.55
N ALA A 110 1.04 0.26 -17.58
CA ALA A 110 -0.04 -0.24 -18.42
C ALA A 110 0.52 -1.45 -19.17
N SER A 111 0.57 -2.61 -18.54
CA SER A 111 0.64 -3.86 -19.29
C SER A 111 -0.70 -4.01 -20.01
N ARG A 112 -0.66 -4.05 -21.34
CA ARG A 112 -1.81 -4.45 -22.16
C ARG A 112 -2.29 -5.81 -21.65
N PHE A 113 -3.41 -5.84 -20.94
CA PHE A 113 -4.16 -7.06 -20.72
C PHE A 113 -4.78 -7.46 -22.06
N ALA A 114 -4.28 -8.54 -22.66
CA ALA A 114 -5.16 -9.39 -23.45
C ALA A 114 -6.15 -10.02 -22.47
N THR A 115 -7.43 -9.93 -22.81
CA THR A 115 -8.61 -10.42 -22.09
C THR A 115 -8.46 -11.82 -21.54
#